data_AF-A0A9P4R305-F1
#
_entry.id   AF-A0A9P4R305-F1
#
_cell.length_a   1.000
_cell.length_b   1.000
_cell.length_c   1.000
_cell.angle_alpha   90.00
_cell.angle_beta   90.00
_cell.angle_gamma   90.00
#
_symmetry.space_group_name_H-M   'P 1'
#
loop_
_entity.id
_entity.type
_entity.pdbx_description
1 polymer ?
#
loop_
_entity_poly.entity_id
_entity_poly.type
_entity_poly.pdbx_seq_one_letter_code
_entity_poly.pdbx_strand_id
1 'polypeptide(L)'
;MDPASQALAQTLPPNVRRTYAALAAHSDVRAQGQQYLTPLEEKGFAQHLIRAANFGFPWRIKDIPSLAFSIARRRSPAKAIKPPNKNWPQAFAKRHPELARRKHRAMDWNRHDKNIYDKAT
;
A
#
# COMPACT_ATOMS: atom_id res chain seq x y z
N MET A 1 -23.92 7.57 -8.22
CA MET A 1 -23.72 8.43 -7.03
C MET A 1 -22.37 9.10 -7.19
N ASP A 2 -22.32 10.42 -7.20
CA ASP A 2 -21.08 11.17 -7.27
C ASP A 2 -20.35 11.19 -5.89
N PRO A 3 -19.04 11.48 -5.88
CA PRO A 3 -18.24 11.55 -4.67
C PRO A 3 -18.76 12.49 -3.57
N ALA A 4 -19.38 13.61 -3.96
CA ALA A 4 -19.86 14.60 -3.01
C ALA A 4 -21.15 14.12 -2.33
N SER A 5 -22.05 13.49 -3.07
CA SER A 5 -23.25 12.86 -2.52
C SER A 5 -22.92 11.73 -1.53
N GLN A 6 -21.87 10.94 -1.78
CA GLN A 6 -21.40 9.93 -0.83
C GLN A 6 -20.84 10.56 0.45
N ALA A 7 -20.11 11.68 0.35
CA ALA A 7 -19.58 12.39 1.52
C ALA A 7 -20.70 12.93 2.43
N LEU A 8 -21.80 13.41 1.84
CA LEU A 8 -22.97 13.91 2.57
C LEU A 8 -23.73 12.79 3.32
N ALA A 9 -23.69 11.56 2.79
CA ALA A 9 -24.34 10.40 3.39
C ALA A 9 -23.57 9.79 4.57
N GLN A 10 -22.31 10.17 4.80
CA GLN A 10 -21.51 9.62 5.91
C GLN A 10 -21.96 10.16 7.27
N THR A 11 -21.98 9.27 8.27
CA THR A 11 -22.30 9.61 9.66
C THR A 11 -21.08 10.22 10.36
N LEU A 12 -21.24 11.44 10.87
CA LEU A 12 -20.21 12.10 11.67
C LEU A 12 -20.24 11.62 13.13
N PRO A 13 -19.11 11.68 13.85
CA PRO A 13 -19.08 11.44 15.28
C PRO A 13 -20.01 12.40 16.03
N PRO A 14 -20.66 11.96 17.12
CA PRO A 14 -21.66 12.76 17.84
C PRO A 14 -21.13 14.08 18.41
N ASN A 15 -19.82 14.20 18.60
CA ASN A 15 -19.17 15.42 19.10
C ASN A 15 -18.77 16.43 18.00
N VAL A 16 -19.09 16.16 16.73
CA VAL A 16 -18.70 17.02 15.60
C VAL A 16 -19.95 17.66 14.99
N ARG A 17 -19.97 18.99 14.91
CA ARG A 17 -21.07 19.73 14.27
C ARG A 17 -21.15 19.37 12.79
N ARG A 18 -22.35 19.01 12.32
CA ARG A 18 -22.63 18.61 10.94
C ARG A 18 -22.59 19.81 10.00
N THR A 19 -21.37 20.16 9.56
CA THR A 19 -21.08 21.25 8.63
C THR A 19 -20.47 20.69 7.36
N TYR A 20 -20.55 21.44 6.26
CA TYR A 20 -19.96 21.03 4.98
C TYR A 20 -18.45 20.80 5.08
N ALA A 21 -17.74 21.63 5.86
CA ALA A 21 -16.31 21.48 6.14
C ALA A 21 -16.01 20.20 6.93
N ALA A 22 -16.79 19.89 7.96
CA ALA A 22 -16.62 18.66 8.74
C ALA A 22 -16.89 17.41 7.90
N LEU A 23 -17.94 17.40 7.08
CA LEU A 23 -18.24 16.30 6.16
C LEU A 23 -17.13 16.10 5.13
N ALA A 24 -16.60 17.17 4.56
CA ALA A 24 -15.48 17.10 3.63
C ALA A 24 -14.20 16.57 4.27
N ALA A 25 -13.91 16.95 5.53
CA ALA A 25 -12.74 16.51 6.27
C ALA A 25 -12.84 15.02 6.70
N HIS A 26 -14.04 14.56 7.00
CA HIS A 26 -14.30 13.17 7.41
C HIS A 26 -14.63 12.23 6.24
N SER A 27 -14.87 12.75 5.04
CA SER A 27 -15.13 11.91 3.87
C SER A 27 -13.86 11.23 3.36
N ASP A 28 -13.80 9.90 3.47
CA ASP A 28 -12.72 9.09 2.88
C ASP A 28 -12.65 9.18 1.33
N VAL A 29 -13.68 9.75 0.72
CA VAL A 29 -13.88 9.79 -0.73
C VAL A 29 -12.79 10.62 -1.45
N ARG A 30 -12.38 11.76 -0.88
CA ARG A 30 -11.27 12.56 -1.45
C ARG A 30 -9.92 11.87 -1.28
N ALA A 31 -9.75 11.10 -0.20
CA ALA A 31 -8.51 10.44 0.13
C ALA A 31 -8.24 9.20 -0.75
N GLN A 32 -9.27 8.49 -1.20
CA GLN A 32 -9.10 7.32 -2.08
C GLN A 32 -8.81 7.70 -3.53
N GLY A 33 -9.44 8.75 -4.06
CA GLY A 33 -9.20 9.21 -5.44
C GLY A 33 -7.84 9.87 -5.69
N GLN A 34 -7.15 10.32 -4.63
CA GLN A 34 -5.83 10.94 -4.71
C GLN A 34 -4.68 9.98 -4.38
N GLN A 35 -4.97 8.69 -4.14
CA GLN A 35 -3.92 7.70 -3.93
C GLN A 35 -3.14 7.44 -5.21
N TYR A 36 -1.85 7.16 -5.03
CA TYR A 36 -0.94 6.92 -6.14
C TYR A 36 -1.27 5.60 -6.87
N LEU A 37 -1.55 4.56 -6.08
CA LEU A 37 -2.06 3.27 -6.53
C LEU A 37 -3.59 3.29 -6.41
N THR A 38 -4.28 2.53 -7.27
CA THR A 38 -5.70 2.28 -7.05
C THR A 38 -5.89 1.40 -5.81
N PRO A 39 -7.06 1.44 -5.14
CA PRO A 39 -7.29 0.62 -3.95
C PRO A 39 -7.04 -0.88 -4.16
N LEU A 40 -7.34 -1.39 -5.36
CA LEU A 40 -7.10 -2.79 -5.73
C LEU A 40 -5.60 -3.08 -5.89
N GLU A 41 -4.87 -2.21 -6.58
CA GLU A 41 -3.41 -2.32 -6.72
C GLU A 41 -2.72 -2.22 -5.36
N GLU A 42 -3.15 -1.30 -4.50
CA GLU A 42 -2.58 -1.11 -3.17
C GLU A 42 -2.78 -2.35 -2.30
N LYS A 43 -3.98 -2.96 -2.32
CA LYS A 43 -4.26 -4.22 -1.63
C LYS A 43 -3.42 -5.37 -2.16
N GLY A 44 -3.32 -5.54 -3.48
CA GLY A 44 -2.51 -6.59 -4.09
C GLY A 44 -1.02 -6.42 -3.80
N PHE A 45 -0.53 -5.19 -3.82
CA PHE A 45 0.84 -4.84 -3.52
C PHE A 45 1.19 -5.13 -2.05
N ALA A 46 0.32 -4.74 -1.10
CA ALA A 46 0.49 -5.07 0.31
C ALA A 46 0.55 -6.60 0.54
N GLN A 47 -0.36 -7.37 -0.09
CA GLN A 47 -0.33 -8.83 -0.02
C GLN A 47 0.96 -9.43 -0.59
N HIS A 48 1.47 -8.88 -1.70
CA HIS A 48 2.74 -9.32 -2.27
C HIS A 48 3.90 -9.08 -1.29
N LEU A 49 3.97 -7.91 -0.65
CA LEU A 49 5.00 -7.60 0.35
C LEU A 49 4.93 -8.54 1.56
N ILE A 50 3.72 -8.86 2.02
CA ILE A 50 3.47 -9.84 3.10
C ILE A 50 4.01 -11.22 2.72
N ARG A 51 3.71 -11.68 1.50
CA ARG A 51 4.18 -12.97 0.99
C ARG A 51 5.70 -12.99 0.86
N ALA A 52 6.30 -11.94 0.28
CA ALA A 52 7.75 -11.84 0.16
C ALA A 52 8.45 -11.87 1.52
N ALA A 53 7.90 -11.18 2.53
CA ALA A 53 8.40 -11.24 3.89
C ALA A 53 8.28 -12.64 4.50
N ASN A 54 7.19 -13.37 4.24
CA ASN A 54 7.05 -14.78 4.65
C ASN A 54 8.10 -15.67 3.99
N PHE A 55 8.44 -15.40 2.73
CA PHE A 55 9.52 -16.07 2.01
C PHE A 55 10.91 -15.57 2.43
N GLY A 56 11.06 -14.87 3.56
CA GLY A 56 12.37 -14.46 4.06
C GLY A 56 13.04 -13.36 3.23
N PHE A 57 12.30 -12.67 2.36
CA PHE A 57 12.77 -11.48 1.65
C PHE A 57 12.05 -10.23 2.18
N PRO A 58 12.49 -9.67 3.32
CA PRO A 58 11.92 -8.45 3.84
C PRO A 58 12.35 -7.25 2.97
N TRP A 59 11.41 -6.72 2.17
CA TRP A 59 11.63 -5.50 1.39
C TRP A 59 11.90 -4.30 2.30
N ARG A 60 12.89 -3.48 1.95
CA ARG A 60 13.18 -2.25 2.69
C ARG A 60 12.20 -1.17 2.26
N ILE A 61 11.86 -0.26 3.18
CA ILE A 61 10.90 0.83 2.92
C ILE A 61 11.32 1.70 1.72
N LYS A 62 12.63 1.83 1.48
CA LYS A 62 13.19 2.58 0.35
C LYS A 62 12.91 1.96 -1.02
N ASP A 63 12.66 0.66 -1.09
CA ASP A 63 12.42 -0.05 -2.35
C ASP A 63 10.93 -0.01 -2.75
N ILE A 64 10.05 0.19 -1.76
CA ILE A 64 8.58 0.23 -1.93
C ILE A 64 8.14 1.31 -2.95
N PRO A 65 8.64 2.56 -2.92
CA PRO A 65 8.27 3.57 -3.91
C PRO A 65 8.63 3.19 -5.34
N SER A 66 9.77 2.54 -5.57
CA SER A 66 10.22 2.13 -6.91
C SER A 66 9.32 1.02 -7.49
N LEU A 67 8.91 0.08 -6.65
CA LEU A 67 7.94 -0.95 -7.04
C LEU A 67 6.56 -0.34 -7.32
N ALA A 68 6.08 0.56 -6.46
CA ALA A 68 4.82 1.27 -6.68
C ALA A 68 4.86 2.10 -7.98
N PHE A 69 5.98 2.76 -8.27
CA PHE A 69 6.22 3.46 -9.54
C PHE A 69 6.12 2.52 -10.74
N SER A 70 6.72 1.34 -10.65
CA SER A 70 6.68 0.33 -11.71
C SER A 70 5.25 -0.16 -11.99
N ILE A 71 4.45 -0.38 -10.95
CA ILE A 71 3.03 -0.75 -11.08
C ILE A 71 2.26 0.38 -11.76
N ALA A 72 2.40 1.61 -11.27
CA ALA A 72 1.71 2.77 -11.84
C ALA A 72 2.08 2.97 -13.31
N ARG A 73 3.38 2.85 -13.66
CA ARG A 73 3.86 2.95 -15.05
C ARG A 73 3.25 1.88 -15.96
N ARG A 74 3.10 0.64 -15.49
CA ARG A 74 2.47 -0.44 -16.24
C ARG A 74 0.98 -0.18 -16.52
N ARG A 75 0.28 0.46 -15.57
CA ARG A 75 -1.13 0.85 -15.75
C ARG A 75 -1.32 1.89 -16.87
N SER A 76 -0.35 2.78 -17.08
CA SER A 76 -0.46 3.85 -18.07
C SER A 76 0.81 3.98 -18.91
N PRO A 77 1.07 3.03 -19.81
CA PRO A 77 2.32 2.98 -20.58
C PRO A 77 2.52 4.21 -21.48
N ALA A 78 1.43 4.81 -21.97
CA ALA A 78 1.47 5.98 -22.85
C ALA A 78 1.68 7.32 -22.12
N LYS A 79 1.47 7.37 -20.79
CA LYS A 79 1.54 8.62 -20.02
C LYS A 79 2.77 8.63 -19.13
N ALA A 80 3.53 9.71 -19.18
CA ALA A 80 4.59 9.96 -18.22
C ALA A 80 3.98 10.11 -16.81
N ILE A 81 4.19 9.10 -15.96
CA ILE A 81 3.80 9.13 -14.55
C ILE A 81 4.97 9.66 -13.73
N LYS A 82 4.68 10.54 -12.76
CA LYS A 82 5.67 11.05 -11.81
C LYS A 82 5.94 10.00 -10.72
N PRO A 83 7.16 9.92 -10.17
CA PRO A 83 7.44 9.04 -9.05
C PRO A 83 6.62 9.40 -7.81
N PRO A 84 6.43 8.46 -6.87
CA PRO A 84 5.80 8.74 -5.58
C PRO A 84 6.57 9.82 -4.80
N ASN A 85 5.87 10.66 -4.04
CA ASN A 85 6.52 11.68 -3.23
C ASN A 85 7.31 11.08 -2.05
N LYS A 86 8.17 11.89 -1.42
CA LYS A 86 9.00 11.49 -0.26
C LYS A 86 8.21 10.93 0.94
N ASN A 87 7.03 11.49 1.22
CA ASN A 87 6.16 11.12 2.34
C ASN A 87 5.23 9.93 2.01
N TRP A 88 5.13 9.55 0.74
CA TRP A 88 4.26 8.49 0.27
C TRP A 88 4.55 7.13 0.91
N PRO A 89 5.81 6.64 1.00
CA PRO A 89 6.08 5.37 1.68
C PRO A 89 5.68 5.37 3.16
N GLN A 90 5.80 6.52 3.85
CA GLN A 90 5.35 6.64 5.24
C GLN A 90 3.81 6.61 5.33
N ALA A 91 3.12 7.30 4.42
CA ALA A 91 1.66 7.28 4.35
C ALA A 91 1.13 5.87 4.02
N PHE A 92 1.76 5.16 3.09
CA PHE A 92 1.46 3.76 2.76
C PHE A 92 1.66 2.85 3.98
N ALA A 93 2.76 3.00 4.71
CA ALA A 93 3.00 2.22 5.93
C ALA A 93 1.97 2.51 7.04
N LYS A 94 1.45 3.73 7.14
CA LYS A 94 0.35 4.07 8.07
C LYS A 94 -0.97 3.39 7.70
N ARG A 95 -1.28 3.24 6.41
CA ARG A 95 -2.49 2.57 5.91
C ARG A 95 -2.44 1.04 6.07
N HIS A 96 -1.23 0.47 6.05
CA HIS A 96 -1.01 -0.98 6.14
C HIS A 96 -0.19 -1.34 7.39
N PRO A 97 -0.78 -1.26 8.60
CA PRO A 97 -0.09 -1.62 9.83
C PRO A 97 0.32 -3.10 9.85
N GLU A 98 -0.30 -3.98 9.06
CA GLU A 98 0.12 -5.37 8.89
C GLU A 98 1.56 -5.52 8.37
N LEU A 99 2.08 -4.53 7.62
CA LEU A 99 3.45 -4.53 7.11
C LEU A 99 4.47 -4.13 8.19
N ALA A 100 4.06 -3.29 9.15
CA ALA A 100 4.93 -2.85 10.24
C ALA A 100 5.34 -4.00 11.15
N ARG A 101 4.45 -4.98 11.37
CA ARG A 101 4.69 -6.16 12.20
C ARG A 101 5.71 -7.15 11.64
N ARG A 102 6.13 -6.98 10.38
CA ARG A 102 6.93 -7.96 9.63
C ARG A 102 8.36 -7.52 9.32
N LYS A 103 8.79 -6.38 9.88
CA LYS A 103 10.14 -5.85 9.65
C LYS A 103 11.15 -6.71 10.39
N HIS A 104 12.09 -7.29 9.63
CA HIS A 104 13.26 -8.05 10.09
C HIS A 104 12.97 -9.41 10.74
N ARG A 105 12.57 -10.39 9.94
CA ARG A 105 12.92 -11.80 10.23
C ARG A 105 14.16 -12.15 9.41
N ALA A 106 15.20 -12.65 10.05
CA ALA A 106 16.33 -13.24 9.34
C ALA A 106 15.81 -14.37 8.43
N MET A 107 16.41 -14.54 7.26
CA MET A 107 16.12 -15.69 6.41
C MET A 107 16.37 -16.97 7.24
N ASP A 108 15.42 -17.90 7.24
CA ASP A 108 15.58 -19.15 7.99
C ASP A 108 16.74 -19.97 7.42
N TRP A 109 17.76 -20.21 8.23
CA TRP A 109 18.96 -20.97 7.86
C TRP A 109 18.63 -22.38 7.37
N ASN A 110 17.53 -22.98 7.87
CA ASN A 110 17.08 -24.32 7.45
C ASN A 110 16.60 -24.40 5.99
N ARG A 111 16.51 -23.26 5.29
CA ARG A 111 16.11 -23.21 3.87
C ARG A 111 17.23 -23.60 2.91
N HIS A 112 18.50 -23.46 3.31
CA HIS A 112 19.62 -23.60 2.38
C HIS A 112 19.94 -25.07 2.08
N ASP A 113 20.13 -25.91 3.09
CA ASP A 113 20.79 -27.21 2.84
C ASP A 113 19.87 -28.31 2.27
N LYS A 114 18.59 -28.34 2.63
CA LYS A 114 17.75 -29.52 2.37
C LYS A 114 17.28 -29.71 0.93
N ASN A 115 17.43 -28.72 0.05
CA ASN A 115 16.85 -28.74 -1.31
C ASN A 115 17.84 -28.39 -2.43
N ILE A 116 19.14 -28.31 -2.13
CA ILE A 116 20.18 -27.90 -3.09
C ILE A 116 20.91 -29.12 -3.66
N TYR A 117 21.23 -30.12 -2.84
CA TYR A 117 22.13 -31.21 -3.25
C TYR A 117 21.54 -32.24 -4.23
N ASP A 118 20.22 -32.52 -4.16
CA ASP A 118 19.57 -33.49 -5.07
C ASP A 118 19.27 -32.95 -6.47
N LYS A 119 19.61 -31.68 -6.76
CA LYS A 119 19.28 -31.02 -8.04
C LYS A 119 20.46 -30.86 -9.00
N ALA A 120 21.64 -31.35 -8.60
CA ALA A 120 22.87 -31.25 -9.37
C ALA A 120 23.34 -32.63 -9.88
N THR A 121 22.41 -33.42 -10.45
CA THR A 121 22.68 -34.65 -11.21
C THR A 121 22.27 -34.45 -12.65
#